data_AF-A0A836TNM4-F1
#
_entry.id   AF-A0A836TNM4-F1
#
_cell.length_a   1.000
_cell.length_b   1.000
_cell.length_c   1.000
_cell.angle_alpha   90.00
_cell.angle_beta   90.00
_cell.angle_gamma   90.00
#
_symmetry.space_group_name_H-M   'P 1'
#
loop_
_entity.id
_entity.type
_entity.pdbx_description
1 polymer ?
#
loop_
_entity_poly.entity_id
_entity_poly.type
_entity_poly.pdbx_seq_one_letter_code
_entity_poly.pdbx_strand_id
1 'polypeptide(L)'
;MPETITPSGTLSSDLTHPAGDSTNILGVTLSHSAFVRYQVGVVAIMLAICVFHYLWVEFFGKDLIAYASGIFDAGRENSIPTWFSVLNLLLASGLLFLVAYDTRRKGDPVSRRWFVLAVLMLVLSMDEGASLHERLQKTQQYTGVLIPVLKTHPWVLYGAVFATGAFLYFIPFLRQIGLRLTGLFMLSGGLFL
;
A
#
# COMPACT_ATOMS: atom_id res chain seq x y z
N MET A 1 -48.54 55.29 9.61
CA MET A 1 -49.87 54.71 9.38
C MET A 1 -50.08 54.61 7.88
N PRO A 2 -50.48 53.45 7.34
CA PRO A 2 -50.36 52.09 7.93
C PRO A 2 -48.85 51.69 8.02
N GLU A 3 -48.30 50.49 7.85
CA GLU A 3 -48.83 49.11 7.65
C GLU A 3 -47.83 48.07 8.19
N THR A 4 -48.26 46.83 8.45
CA THR A 4 -47.38 45.69 8.78
C THR A 4 -47.78 44.41 8.04
N ILE A 5 -46.89 43.83 7.22
CA ILE A 5 -47.05 42.46 6.69
C ILE A 5 -45.72 41.69 6.75
N THR A 6 -45.71 40.63 7.56
CA THR A 6 -44.73 39.54 7.52
C THR A 6 -45.35 38.29 6.89
N PRO A 7 -44.69 37.62 5.93
CA PRO A 7 -44.96 36.22 5.62
C PRO A 7 -43.91 35.30 6.26
N SER A 8 -44.36 34.35 7.08
CA SER A 8 -43.53 33.28 7.64
C SER A 8 -43.12 32.27 6.56
N GLY A 9 -41.82 32.00 6.42
CA GLY A 9 -41.29 30.97 5.52
C GLY A 9 -40.41 29.96 6.25
N THR A 10 -40.99 28.84 6.69
CA THR A 10 -40.25 27.74 7.33
C THR A 10 -39.46 26.95 6.28
N LEU A 11 -38.17 27.24 6.13
CA LEU A 11 -37.28 26.48 5.26
C LEU A 11 -36.83 25.18 5.94
N SER A 12 -37.11 24.06 5.28
CA SER A 12 -36.97 22.70 5.79
C SER A 12 -35.58 22.37 6.33
N SER A 13 -35.53 21.76 7.51
CA SER A 13 -34.34 21.11 8.06
C SER A 13 -34.18 19.69 7.48
N ASP A 14 -33.73 19.57 6.23
CA ASP A 14 -33.40 18.28 5.63
C ASP A 14 -32.05 18.32 4.89
N LEU A 15 -30.97 18.21 5.69
CA LEU A 15 -29.62 17.89 5.22
C LEU A 15 -29.27 16.46 5.62
N THR A 16 -30.11 15.51 5.20
CA THR A 16 -29.80 14.07 5.23
C THR A 16 -28.65 13.75 4.27
N HIS A 17 -27.41 14.01 4.69
CA HIS A 17 -26.20 13.63 3.96
C HIS A 17 -26.22 12.12 3.61
N PRO A 18 -26.29 11.72 2.33
CA PRO A 18 -26.19 10.32 1.97
C PRO A 18 -24.74 9.85 2.14
N ALA A 19 -24.49 9.01 3.13
CA ALA A 19 -23.18 8.43 3.40
C ALA A 19 -22.81 7.39 2.32
N GLY A 20 -22.26 7.86 1.20
CA GLY A 20 -21.98 7.02 0.03
C GLY A 20 -21.20 7.74 -1.08
N ASP A 21 -20.14 8.47 -0.72
CA ASP A 21 -19.29 9.19 -1.68
C ASP A 21 -18.71 8.22 -2.73
N SER A 22 -19.29 8.25 -3.92
CA SER A 22 -19.06 7.34 -5.03
C SER A 22 -18.74 8.19 -6.26
N THR A 23 -17.50 8.67 -6.30
CA THR A 23 -16.98 9.63 -7.27
C THR A 23 -16.97 9.04 -8.69
N ASN A 24 -18.05 9.30 -9.43
CA ASN A 24 -18.25 8.86 -10.80
C ASN A 24 -17.41 9.69 -11.77
N ILE A 25 -16.25 9.16 -12.18
CA ILE A 25 -15.36 9.81 -13.16
C ILE A 25 -15.32 9.02 -14.50
N LEU A 26 -15.77 7.76 -14.52
CA LEU A 26 -15.72 6.87 -15.70
C LEU A 26 -16.91 5.89 -15.81
N GLY A 27 -18.01 6.12 -15.08
CA GLY A 27 -19.14 5.19 -14.99
C GLY A 27 -18.88 3.91 -14.18
N VAL A 28 -17.63 3.70 -13.73
CA VAL A 28 -17.24 2.61 -12.82
C VAL A 28 -17.19 3.13 -11.39
N THR A 29 -18.20 2.77 -10.58
CA THR A 29 -18.25 3.10 -9.14
C THR A 29 -17.41 2.11 -8.32
N LEU A 30 -16.10 2.35 -8.23
CA LEU A 30 -15.21 1.59 -7.35
C LEU A 30 -15.51 1.87 -5.86
N SER A 31 -16.49 1.14 -5.32
CA SER A 31 -16.82 1.18 -3.90
C SER A 31 -15.63 0.75 -3.06
N HIS A 32 -15.13 1.64 -2.21
CA HIS A 32 -13.98 1.39 -1.34
C HIS A 32 -14.16 0.12 -0.48
N SER A 33 -15.37 -0.12 0.04
CA SER A 33 -15.66 -1.32 0.84
C SER A 33 -15.71 -2.59 0.01
N ALA A 34 -16.03 -2.52 -1.29
CA ALA A 34 -15.93 -3.66 -2.20
C ALA A 34 -14.45 -3.98 -2.52
N PHE A 35 -13.64 -2.95 -2.81
CA PHE A 35 -12.21 -3.11 -3.07
C PHE A 35 -11.47 -3.71 -1.85
N VAL A 36 -11.70 -3.19 -0.64
CA VAL A 36 -11.08 -3.73 0.59
C VAL A 36 -11.52 -5.18 0.84
N ARG A 37 -12.80 -5.52 0.67
CA ARG A 37 -13.27 -6.92 0.82
C ARG A 37 -12.66 -7.85 -0.23
N TYR A 38 -12.48 -7.39 -1.47
CA TYR A 38 -11.80 -8.15 -2.51
C TYR A 38 -10.34 -8.42 -2.15
N GLN A 39 -9.58 -7.38 -1.77
CA GLN A 39 -8.17 -7.50 -1.36
C GLN A 39 -8.00 -8.47 -0.19
N VAL A 40 -8.80 -8.31 0.88
CA VAL A 40 -8.76 -9.20 2.05
C VAL A 40 -9.16 -10.64 1.68
N GLY A 41 -10.15 -10.82 0.80
CA GLY A 41 -10.57 -12.14 0.31
C GLY A 41 -9.47 -12.85 -0.47
N VAL A 42 -8.80 -12.13 -1.39
CA VAL A 42 -7.67 -12.67 -2.16
C VAL A 42 -6.50 -13.04 -1.24
N VAL A 43 -6.11 -12.16 -0.32
CA VAL A 43 -5.05 -12.45 0.68
C VAL A 43 -5.41 -13.66 1.55
N ALA A 44 -6.65 -13.76 2.04
CA ALA A 44 -7.09 -14.90 2.85
C ALA A 44 -7.07 -16.22 2.07
N ILE A 45 -7.46 -16.22 0.78
CA ILE A 45 -7.37 -17.40 -0.09
C ILE A 45 -5.91 -17.79 -0.33
N MET A 46 -5.03 -16.82 -0.60
CA MET A 46 -3.61 -17.06 -0.84
C MET A 46 -2.91 -17.61 0.42
N LEU A 47 -3.19 -17.05 1.60
CA LEU A 47 -2.71 -17.58 2.88
C LEU A 47 -3.24 -18.99 3.17
N ALA A 48 -4.52 -19.27 2.88
CA ALA A 48 -5.08 -20.62 3.03
C ALA A 48 -4.37 -21.64 2.10
N ILE A 49 -4.04 -21.25 0.87
CA ILE A 49 -3.25 -22.08 -0.06
C ILE A 49 -1.82 -22.28 0.45
N CYS A 50 -1.16 -21.23 0.97
CA CYS A 50 0.19 -21.32 1.56
C CYS A 50 0.21 -22.31 2.74
N VAL A 51 -0.73 -22.19 3.67
CA VAL A 51 -0.82 -23.04 4.87
C VAL A 51 -1.20 -24.48 4.48
N PHE A 52 -2.16 -24.68 3.58
CA PHE A 52 -2.49 -26.01 3.06
C PHE A 52 -1.29 -26.67 2.39
N HIS A 53 -0.54 -25.93 1.57
CA HIS A 53 0.65 -26.43 0.90
C HIS A 53 1.76 -26.83 1.89
N TYR A 54 2.06 -25.96 2.87
CA TYR A 54 3.03 -26.24 3.93
C TYR A 54 2.67 -27.53 4.70
N LEU A 55 1.42 -27.64 5.14
CA LEU A 55 0.92 -28.82 5.84
C LEU A 55 0.97 -30.09 4.95
N TRP A 56 0.68 -29.97 3.65
CA TRP A 56 0.78 -31.10 2.73
C TRP A 56 2.21 -31.64 2.65
N VAL A 57 3.21 -30.77 2.51
CA VAL A 57 4.62 -31.19 2.42
C VAL A 57 5.10 -31.82 3.72
N GLU A 58 4.66 -31.32 4.88
CA GLU A 58 5.02 -31.85 6.19
C GLU A 58 4.40 -33.24 6.46
N PHE A 59 3.12 -33.44 6.11
CA PHE A 59 2.40 -34.71 6.38
C PHE A 59 2.55 -35.79 5.30
N PHE A 60 2.70 -35.41 4.02
CA PHE A 60 2.71 -36.36 2.89
C PHE A 60 4.04 -36.38 2.13
N GLY A 61 4.93 -35.41 2.34
CA GLY A 61 6.26 -35.38 1.75
C GLY A 61 6.37 -34.61 0.43
N LYS A 62 7.48 -34.84 -0.28
CA LYS A 62 7.92 -33.99 -1.41
C LYS A 62 7.53 -34.53 -2.78
N ASP A 63 6.23 -34.60 -3.02
CA ASP A 63 5.63 -34.99 -4.30
C ASP A 63 5.71 -33.89 -5.38
N LEU A 64 5.10 -34.12 -6.55
CA LEU A 64 4.89 -33.11 -7.60
C LEU A 64 4.26 -31.81 -7.06
N ILE A 65 3.37 -31.91 -6.06
CA ILE A 65 2.76 -30.78 -5.36
C ILE A 65 3.83 -29.94 -4.64
N ALA A 66 4.88 -30.56 -4.08
CA ALA A 66 6.00 -29.86 -3.47
C ALA A 66 6.93 -29.20 -4.51
N TYR A 67 6.99 -29.69 -5.74
CA TYR A 67 7.67 -28.99 -6.84
C TYR A 67 6.90 -27.75 -7.32
N ALA A 68 5.56 -27.77 -7.28
CA ALA A 68 4.73 -26.60 -7.55
C ALA A 68 4.79 -25.52 -6.43
N SER A 69 5.45 -25.81 -5.30
CA SER A 69 5.52 -24.93 -4.11
C SER A 69 5.89 -23.49 -4.41
N GLY A 70 6.97 -23.27 -5.18
CA GLY A 70 7.54 -21.95 -5.41
C GLY A 70 6.62 -20.95 -6.12
N ILE A 71 5.53 -21.43 -6.72
CA ILE A 71 4.50 -20.59 -7.36
C ILE A 71 3.57 -19.96 -6.31
N PHE A 72 3.36 -20.60 -5.17
CA PHE A 72 2.49 -20.14 -4.08
C PHE A 72 3.24 -19.75 -2.81
N ASP A 73 4.55 -20.00 -2.76
CA ASP A 73 5.43 -19.68 -1.64
C ASP A 73 5.61 -18.16 -1.47
N ALA A 74 4.88 -17.57 -0.52
CA ALA A 74 4.99 -16.15 -0.16
C ALA A 74 6.36 -15.76 0.43
N GLY A 75 7.22 -16.72 0.79
CA GLY A 75 8.61 -16.49 1.17
C GLY A 75 9.59 -16.46 -0.01
N ARG A 76 9.10 -16.61 -1.26
CA ARG A 76 9.90 -16.54 -2.49
C ARG A 76 9.47 -15.39 -3.39
N GLU A 77 10.48 -14.73 -3.94
CA GLU A 77 10.37 -13.89 -5.14
C GLU A 77 9.84 -14.69 -6.34
N ASN A 78 9.21 -14.02 -7.30
CA ASN A 78 8.60 -14.60 -8.50
C ASN A 78 7.43 -15.57 -8.24
N SER A 79 6.82 -15.51 -7.06
CA SER A 79 5.60 -16.25 -6.71
C SER A 79 4.33 -15.46 -7.09
N ILE A 80 3.16 -16.09 -7.05
CA ILE A 80 1.85 -15.41 -7.19
C ILE A 80 1.65 -14.33 -6.11
N PRO A 81 2.02 -14.57 -4.82
CA PRO A 81 2.19 -13.51 -3.83
C PRO A 81 3.04 -12.32 -4.31
N THR A 82 4.24 -12.55 -4.86
CA THR A 82 5.08 -11.46 -5.41
C THR A 82 4.33 -10.66 -6.48
N TRP A 83 3.72 -11.33 -7.46
CA TRP A 83 3.01 -10.65 -8.54
C TRP A 83 1.77 -9.86 -8.07
N PHE A 84 1.09 -10.35 -7.03
CA PHE A 84 -0.01 -9.62 -6.38
C PHE A 84 0.49 -8.36 -5.67
N SER A 85 1.62 -8.43 -4.97
CA SER A 85 2.31 -7.27 -4.36
C SER A 85 2.75 -6.24 -5.42
N VAL A 86 3.43 -6.69 -6.49
CA VAL A 86 3.85 -5.85 -7.64
C VAL A 86 2.66 -5.08 -8.21
N LEU A 87 1.55 -5.77 -8.52
CA LEU A 87 0.38 -5.13 -9.12
C LEU A 87 -0.33 -4.15 -8.16
N ASN A 88 -0.38 -4.46 -6.86
CA ASN A 88 -0.94 -3.55 -5.86
C ASN A 88 -0.07 -2.30 -5.66
N LEU A 89 1.25 -2.42 -5.64
CA LEU A 89 2.20 -1.29 -5.57
C LEU A 89 2.14 -0.42 -6.82
N LEU A 90 2.03 -1.04 -8.02
CA LEU A 90 1.85 -0.33 -9.28
C LEU A 90 0.50 0.42 -9.34
N LEU A 91 -0.59 -0.19 -8.88
CA LEU A 91 -1.91 0.44 -8.76
C LEU A 91 -1.88 1.62 -7.78
N ALA A 92 -1.24 1.46 -6.61
CA ALA A 92 -1.05 2.53 -5.64
C ALA A 92 -0.23 3.69 -6.25
N SER A 93 0.85 3.39 -6.96
CA SER A 93 1.65 4.39 -7.70
C SER A 93 0.79 5.17 -8.71
N GLY A 94 -0.01 4.48 -9.53
CA GLY A 94 -0.91 5.10 -10.50
C GLY A 94 -1.93 6.04 -9.86
N LEU A 95 -2.57 5.60 -8.76
CA LEU A 95 -3.51 6.42 -7.99
C LEU A 95 -2.83 7.65 -7.37
N LEU A 96 -1.61 7.50 -6.84
CA LEU A 96 -0.83 8.61 -6.29
C LEU A 96 -0.40 9.62 -7.37
N PHE A 97 -0.09 9.18 -8.60
CA PHE A 97 0.15 10.08 -9.73
C PHE A 97 -1.11 10.88 -10.12
N LEU A 98 -2.30 10.28 -10.06
CA LEU A 98 -3.57 11.00 -10.30
C LEU A 98 -3.81 12.06 -9.22
N VAL A 99 -3.59 11.74 -7.94
CA VAL A 99 -3.69 12.71 -6.83
C VAL A 99 -2.64 13.83 -6.97
N ALA A 100 -1.41 13.50 -7.36
CA ALA A 100 -0.36 14.48 -7.64
C ALA A 100 -0.72 15.42 -8.79
N TYR A 101 -1.38 14.91 -9.83
CA TYR A 101 -1.82 15.68 -11.00
C TYR A 101 -2.98 16.64 -10.66
N ASP A 102 -3.98 16.18 -9.91
CA ASP A 102 -5.11 17.00 -9.46
C ASP A 102 -4.66 18.09 -8.48
N THR A 103 -3.87 17.75 -7.46
CA THR A 103 -3.32 18.75 -6.52
C THR A 103 -2.41 19.75 -7.23
N ARG A 104 -1.64 19.34 -8.25
CA ARG A 104 -0.85 20.26 -9.08
C ARG A 104 -1.73 21.20 -9.91
N ARG A 105 -2.84 20.73 -10.48
CA ARG A 105 -3.83 21.57 -11.18
C ARG A 105 -4.46 22.61 -10.26
N LYS A 106 -4.62 22.28 -8.97
CA LYS A 106 -5.13 23.18 -7.91
C LYS A 106 -4.07 24.14 -7.36
N GLY A 107 -2.83 24.09 -7.85
CA GLY A 107 -1.74 24.97 -7.41
C GLY A 107 -1.13 24.58 -6.05
N ASP A 108 -1.48 23.43 -5.50
CA ASP A 108 -1.05 23.02 -4.15
C ASP A 108 0.43 22.59 -4.13
N PRO A 109 1.30 23.22 -3.30
CA PRO A 109 2.69 22.81 -3.11
C PRO A 109 2.87 21.34 -2.66
N VAL A 110 1.83 20.75 -2.04
CA VAL A 110 1.83 19.35 -1.59
C VAL A 110 1.85 18.37 -2.78
N SER A 111 1.47 18.79 -3.99
CA SER A 111 1.56 17.97 -5.21
C SER A 111 2.93 17.34 -5.46
N ARG A 112 4.03 18.01 -5.08
CA ARG A 112 5.39 17.44 -5.17
C ARG A 112 5.59 16.25 -4.24
N ARG A 113 4.95 16.23 -3.07
CA ARG A 113 5.03 15.12 -2.10
C ARG A 113 4.25 13.90 -2.59
N TRP A 114 3.05 14.12 -3.15
CA TRP A 114 2.29 13.07 -3.83
C TRP A 114 3.08 12.46 -5.00
N PHE A 115 3.75 13.28 -5.82
CA PHE A 115 4.59 12.79 -6.91
C PHE A 115 5.77 11.95 -6.42
N VAL A 116 6.50 12.39 -5.37
CA VAL A 116 7.59 11.60 -4.78
C VAL A 116 7.07 10.27 -4.22
N LEU A 117 5.92 10.27 -3.54
CA LEU A 117 5.33 9.04 -3.01
C LEU A 117 4.88 8.07 -4.13
N ALA A 118 4.36 8.59 -5.24
CA ALA A 118 4.02 7.79 -6.43
C ALA A 118 5.26 7.12 -7.04
N VAL A 119 6.37 7.84 -7.15
CA VAL A 119 7.67 7.31 -7.61
C VAL A 119 8.22 6.26 -6.65
N LEU A 120 8.08 6.45 -5.33
CA LEU A 120 8.51 5.47 -4.33
C LEU A 120 7.73 4.16 -4.43
N MET A 121 6.40 4.21 -4.58
CA MET A 121 5.59 3.00 -4.82
C MET A 121 5.95 2.30 -6.14
N LEU A 122 6.33 3.05 -7.18
CA LEU A 122 6.82 2.48 -8.44
C LEU A 122 8.16 1.76 -8.27
N VAL A 123 9.10 2.35 -7.52
CA VAL A 123 10.40 1.74 -7.24
C VAL A 123 10.26 0.47 -6.39
N LEU A 124 9.36 0.46 -5.40
CA LEU A 124 9.04 -0.74 -4.62
C LEU A 124 8.39 -1.83 -5.50
N SER A 125 7.47 -1.45 -6.39
CA SER A 125 6.89 -2.38 -7.38
C SER A 125 7.95 -3.00 -8.30
N MET A 126 9.03 -2.27 -8.62
CA MET A 126 10.14 -2.75 -9.44
C MET A 126 11.12 -3.63 -8.64
N ASP A 127 11.39 -3.31 -7.37
CA ASP A 127 12.25 -4.13 -6.51
C ASP A 127 11.62 -5.50 -6.24
N GLU A 128 10.36 -5.53 -5.80
CA GLU A 128 9.54 -6.74 -5.59
C GLU A 128 9.50 -7.63 -6.85
N GLY A 129 9.33 -7.04 -8.03
CA GLY A 129 9.20 -7.76 -9.30
C GLY A 129 10.52 -8.18 -9.96
N ALA A 130 11.67 -7.64 -9.53
CA ALA A 130 12.96 -7.87 -10.19
C ALA A 130 14.13 -8.23 -9.25
N SER A 131 13.88 -8.41 -7.95
CA SER A 131 14.83 -8.93 -6.96
C SER A 131 16.03 -8.00 -6.69
N LEU A 132 15.86 -6.68 -6.67
CA LEU A 132 17.02 -5.77 -6.61
C LEU A 132 17.73 -5.85 -5.25
N HIS A 133 16.99 -5.95 -4.13
CA HIS A 133 17.59 -6.14 -2.81
C HIS A 133 18.32 -7.50 -2.65
N GLU A 134 17.79 -8.60 -3.22
CA GLU A 134 18.49 -9.89 -3.27
C GLU A 134 19.77 -9.83 -4.12
N ARG A 135 19.77 -9.11 -5.25
CA ARG A 135 20.96 -8.91 -6.10
C ARG A 135 22.05 -8.11 -5.36
N LEU A 136 21.67 -7.10 -4.58
CA LEU A 136 22.58 -6.33 -3.73
C LEU A 136 23.20 -7.23 -2.64
N GLN A 137 22.38 -8.05 -1.97
CA GLN A 137 22.85 -9.05 -0.99
C GLN A 137 23.83 -10.07 -1.59
N LYS A 138 23.63 -10.51 -2.83
CA LYS A 138 24.58 -11.41 -3.53
C LYS A 138 25.92 -10.75 -3.87
N THR A 139 26.01 -9.43 -3.82
CA THR A 139 27.20 -8.63 -4.18
C THR A 139 28.03 -8.21 -2.96
N GLN A 140 27.48 -8.24 -1.74
CA GLN A 140 28.15 -7.82 -0.51
C GLN A 140 28.11 -8.90 0.56
N GLN A 141 29.25 -9.21 1.19
CA GLN A 141 29.31 -10.08 2.37
C GLN A 141 30.07 -9.39 3.50
N TYR A 142 29.35 -8.96 4.54
CA TYR A 142 29.93 -8.29 5.70
C TYR A 142 30.59 -9.28 6.67
N THR A 143 31.86 -9.62 6.40
CA THR A 143 32.69 -10.34 7.36
C THR A 143 32.93 -9.48 8.62
N GLY A 144 33.03 -10.13 9.78
CA GLY A 144 33.30 -9.47 11.07
C GLY A 144 32.10 -8.82 11.80
N VAL A 145 30.99 -8.48 11.12
CA VAL A 145 29.84 -7.82 11.77
C VAL A 145 29.19 -8.72 12.84
N LEU A 146 28.91 -8.17 14.03
CA LEU A 146 28.33 -8.93 15.15
C LEU A 146 26.82 -9.20 15.02
N ILE A 147 26.09 -8.31 14.34
CA ILE A 147 24.63 -8.34 14.21
C ILE A 147 24.22 -9.42 13.18
N PRO A 148 23.47 -10.47 13.55
CA PRO A 148 23.17 -11.59 12.64
C PRO A 148 22.40 -11.17 11.38
N VAL A 149 21.42 -10.27 11.52
CA VAL A 149 20.59 -9.79 10.39
C VAL A 149 21.43 -9.07 9.33
N LEU A 150 22.42 -8.26 9.73
CA LEU A 150 23.29 -7.54 8.78
C LEU A 150 24.31 -8.46 8.10
N LYS A 151 24.56 -9.64 8.67
CA LYS A 151 25.37 -10.70 8.06
C LYS A 151 24.60 -11.48 7.00
N THR A 152 23.32 -11.80 7.26
CA THR A 152 22.48 -12.58 6.35
C THR A 152 21.80 -11.72 5.28
N HIS A 153 21.39 -10.50 5.63
CA HIS A 153 20.68 -9.56 4.76
C HIS A 153 21.38 -8.18 4.74
N PRO A 154 22.54 -8.05 4.08
CA PRO A 154 23.31 -6.80 3.95
C PRO A 154 22.50 -5.59 3.49
N TRP A 155 21.50 -5.81 2.64
CA TRP A 155 20.66 -4.75 2.06
C TRP A 155 19.84 -4.00 3.11
N VAL A 156 19.51 -4.63 4.24
CA VAL A 156 18.64 -4.08 5.30
C VAL A 156 19.20 -2.77 5.87
N LEU A 157 20.53 -2.59 5.92
CA LEU A 157 21.14 -1.34 6.34
C LEU A 157 20.79 -0.18 5.39
N TYR A 158 20.86 -0.41 4.08
CA TYR A 158 20.50 0.58 3.06
C TYR A 158 18.99 0.85 3.07
N GLY A 159 18.18 -0.21 3.20
CA GLY A 159 16.72 -0.11 3.35
C GLY A 159 16.33 0.74 4.57
N ALA A 160 16.93 0.49 5.73
CA ALA A 160 16.66 1.24 6.96
C ALA A 160 17.09 2.72 6.86
N VAL A 161 18.27 3.01 6.31
CA VAL A 161 18.73 4.40 6.09
C VAL A 161 17.81 5.13 5.11
N PHE A 162 17.43 4.48 4.01
CA PHE A 162 16.52 5.04 3.01
C PHE A 162 15.11 5.29 3.59
N ALA A 163 14.54 4.31 4.27
CA ALA A 163 13.22 4.42 4.91
C ALA A 163 13.21 5.51 5.99
N THR A 164 14.28 5.65 6.78
CA THR A 164 14.44 6.74 7.76
C THR A 164 14.48 8.10 7.08
N GLY A 165 15.26 8.24 6.00
CA GLY A 165 15.31 9.49 5.22
C GLY A 165 13.97 9.86 4.58
N ALA A 166 13.26 8.88 4.01
CA ALA A 166 11.93 9.06 3.44
C ALA A 166 10.89 9.44 4.51
N PHE A 167 10.90 8.77 5.66
CA PHE A 167 10.05 9.09 6.81
C PHE A 167 10.24 10.55 7.26
N LEU A 168 11.49 10.96 7.50
CA LEU A 168 11.82 12.34 7.90
C LEU A 168 11.36 13.37 6.85
N TYR A 169 11.52 13.08 5.56
CA TYR A 169 11.02 13.92 4.46
C TYR A 169 9.49 14.06 4.47
N PHE A 170 8.76 13.01 4.86
CA PHE A 170 7.29 13.00 4.90
C PHE A 170 6.66 13.39 6.25
N ILE A 171 7.39 13.58 7.35
CA ILE A 171 6.85 14.16 8.61
C ILE A 171 5.99 15.42 8.35
N PRO A 172 6.45 16.46 7.61
CA PRO A 172 5.66 17.66 7.35
C PRO A 172 4.54 17.46 6.31
N PHE A 173 4.43 16.28 5.70
CA PHE A 173 3.34 15.88 4.80
C PHE A 173 2.25 15.15 5.59
N LEU A 174 2.63 14.15 6.39
CA LEU A 174 1.73 13.39 7.27
C LEU A 174 0.89 14.32 8.17
N ARG A 175 1.53 15.33 8.77
CA ARG A 175 0.87 16.35 9.60
C ARG A 175 -0.20 17.19 8.87
N GLN A 176 -0.26 17.17 7.54
CA GLN A 176 -1.27 17.87 6.72
C GLN A 176 -2.43 16.97 6.28
N ILE A 177 -2.21 15.66 6.13
CA ILE A 177 -3.21 14.70 5.62
C ILE A 177 -4.23 14.29 6.72
N GLY A 178 -3.88 14.52 7.98
CA GLY A 178 -4.76 14.30 9.13
C GLY A 178 -4.49 12.99 9.89
N LEU A 179 -4.97 12.95 11.14
CA LEU A 179 -4.60 11.93 12.12
C LEU A 179 -5.03 10.51 11.73
N ARG A 180 -6.22 10.31 11.13
CA ARG A 180 -6.68 8.98 10.72
C ARG A 180 -5.79 8.34 9.64
N LEU A 181 -5.49 9.09 8.58
CA LEU A 181 -4.64 8.61 7.49
C LEU A 181 -3.19 8.45 7.95
N THR A 182 -2.67 9.35 8.78
CA THR A 182 -1.37 9.18 9.43
C THR A 182 -1.33 7.89 10.25
N GLY A 183 -2.33 7.64 11.10
CA GLY A 183 -2.42 6.43 11.91
C GLY A 183 -2.47 5.14 11.08
N LEU A 184 -3.21 5.13 9.96
CA LEU A 184 -3.25 4.01 9.02
C LEU A 184 -1.89 3.78 8.32
N PHE A 185 -1.19 4.84 7.91
CA PHE A 185 0.17 4.71 7.36
C PHE A 185 1.18 4.18 8.40
N MET A 186 1.13 4.66 9.65
CA MET A 186 2.00 4.17 10.72
C MET A 186 1.69 2.71 11.08
N LEU A 187 0.41 2.34 11.16
CA LEU A 187 -0.01 0.96 11.42
C LEU A 187 0.44 0.01 10.31
N SER A 188 0.26 0.41 9.04
CA SER A 188 0.68 -0.38 7.88
C SER A 188 2.20 -0.57 7.84
N GLY A 189 2.97 0.52 8.01
CA GLY A 189 4.44 0.46 8.05
C GLY A 189 4.98 -0.33 9.24
N GLY A 190 4.32 -0.25 10.40
CA GLY A 190 4.68 -1.02 11.60
C GLY A 190 4.19 -2.47 11.63
N LEU A 191 3.39 -2.89 10.65
CA LEU A 191 2.97 -4.29 10.44
C LEU A 191 3.77 -4.97 9.31
N PHE A 192 4.60 -4.20 8.60
CA PHE A 192 5.50 -4.66 7.53
C PHE A 192 6.95 -4.89 8.02
N LEU A 193 7.29 -4.39 9.22
CA LEU A 193 8.60 -4.48 9.87
C LEU A 193 8.63 -5.54 10.98
#